data_AF-A0A954E0Z9-F1
#
_entry.id   AF-A0A954E0Z9-F1
#
_cell.length_a   1.000
_cell.length_b   1.000
_cell.length_c   1.000
_cell.angle_alpha   90.00
_cell.angle_beta   90.00
_cell.angle_gamma   90.00
#
_symmetry.space_group_name_H-M   'P 1'
#
loop_
_entity.id
_entity.type
_entity.pdbx_description
1 polymer ?
#
loop_
_entity_poly.entity_id
_entity_poly.type
_entity_poly.pdbx_seq_one_letter_code
_entity_poly.pdbx_strand_id
1 'polypeptide(L)'
;MRKYFYLSAVIAHLLVWLAGATLWSPFYWGFAVVTPLTLLGLHDASQKKRAVLRNFPVIGHFRYLFEAIRPEMYQYFIESDTDGAPINRENRSLIYQRAKGQLDTLPFGTQWDVYAQGYEWINHSLLAHHGPSTEPRVLVGEGT
;
A
#
# COMPACT_ATOMS: atom_id res chain seq x y z
N MET A 1 -30.66 3.89 -7.09
CA MET A 1 -29.94 3.96 -8.40
C MET A 1 -28.92 2.83 -8.57
N ARG A 2 -27.88 2.69 -7.73
CA ARG A 2 -26.85 1.64 -7.88
C ARG A 2 -27.38 0.19 -7.92
N LYS A 3 -28.36 -0.18 -7.08
CA LYS A 3 -28.97 -1.53 -7.10
C LYS A 3 -29.67 -1.86 -8.42
N TYR A 4 -30.41 -0.89 -8.99
CA TYR A 4 -31.07 -1.05 -10.29
C TYR A 4 -30.07 -1.17 -11.44
N PHE A 5 -28.96 -0.42 -11.37
CA PHE A 5 -27.86 -0.56 -12.31
C PHE A 5 -27.27 -1.98 -12.31
N TYR A 6 -26.94 -2.54 -11.14
CA TYR A 6 -26.43 -3.92 -11.05
C TYR A 6 -27.46 -4.95 -11.52
N LEU A 7 -28.73 -4.77 -11.17
CA LEU A 7 -29.79 -5.67 -11.60
C LEU A 7 -29.96 -5.64 -13.13
N SER A 8 -29.94 -4.46 -13.73
CA SER A 8 -29.99 -4.29 -15.18
C SER A 8 -28.77 -4.88 -15.89
N ALA A 9 -27.58 -4.77 -15.29
CA ALA A 9 -26.35 -5.35 -15.84
C ALA A 9 -26.38 -6.89 -15.83
N VAL A 10 -26.87 -7.50 -14.75
CA VAL A 10 -27.05 -8.96 -14.66
C VAL A 10 -28.07 -9.44 -15.69
N ILE A 11 -29.22 -8.75 -15.80
CA ILE A 11 -30.26 -9.10 -16.78
C ILE A 11 -29.71 -8.98 -18.20
N ALA A 12 -29.04 -7.89 -18.54
CA ALA A 12 -28.41 -7.73 -19.85
C ALA A 12 -27.41 -8.85 -20.14
N HIS A 13 -26.58 -9.22 -19.17
CA HIS A 13 -25.60 -10.30 -19.32
C HIS A 13 -26.26 -11.66 -19.62
N LEU A 14 -27.34 -11.98 -18.91
CA LEU A 14 -28.12 -13.21 -19.13
C LEU A 14 -28.85 -13.20 -20.49
N LEU A 15 -29.35 -12.04 -20.92
CA LEU A 15 -29.99 -11.88 -22.23
C LEU A 15 -28.98 -12.07 -23.37
N VAL A 16 -27.77 -11.51 -23.25
CA VAL A 16 -26.70 -11.71 -24.25
C VAL A 16 -26.27 -13.18 -24.28
N TRP A 17 -26.20 -13.85 -23.13
CA TRP A 17 -25.88 -15.28 -23.07
C TRP A 17 -26.94 -16.15 -23.78
N LEU A 18 -28.22 -15.85 -23.55
CA LEU A 18 -29.35 -16.56 -24.16
C LEU A 18 -29.43 -16.33 -25.68
N ALA A 19 -29.19 -15.10 -26.12
CA ALA A 19 -29.16 -14.75 -27.55
C ALA A 19 -27.94 -15.34 -28.28
N GLY A 20 -26.82 -15.56 -27.59
CA GLY A 20 -25.63 -16.21 -28.14
C GLY A 20 -25.88 -17.64 -28.62
N ALA A 21 -26.85 -18.33 -28.01
CA ALA A 21 -27.22 -19.72 -28.34
C ALA A 21 -27.73 -19.89 -29.78
N THR A 22 -28.32 -18.83 -30.35
CA THR A 22 -29.00 -18.89 -31.64
C THR A 22 -28.15 -18.36 -32.79
N LEU A 23 -27.02 -17.71 -32.50
CA LEU A 23 -26.24 -16.98 -33.49
C LEU A 23 -24.97 -17.74 -33.92
N TRP A 24 -24.17 -18.28 -32.98
CA TRP A 24 -22.91 -18.97 -33.30
C TRP A 24 -22.29 -19.68 -32.09
N SER A 25 -22.06 -21.01 -32.14
CA SER A 25 -21.51 -21.76 -30.98
C SER A 25 -20.15 -21.27 -30.42
N PRO A 26 -19.17 -20.79 -31.21
CA PRO A 26 -17.92 -20.24 -30.68
C PRO A 26 -18.07 -18.97 -29.84
N PHE A 27 -19.23 -18.31 -29.88
CA PHE A 27 -19.52 -17.11 -29.09
C PHE A 27 -19.36 -17.34 -27.57
N TYR A 28 -19.55 -18.57 -27.10
CA TYR A 28 -19.39 -18.94 -25.69
C TYR A 28 -17.96 -18.84 -25.17
N TRP A 29 -16.95 -18.87 -26.04
CA TRP A 29 -15.56 -18.63 -25.62
C TRP A 29 -15.37 -17.22 -25.06
N GLY A 30 -16.08 -16.22 -25.59
CA GLY A 30 -16.08 -14.87 -25.02
C GLY A 30 -16.69 -14.83 -23.63
N PHE A 31 -17.74 -15.62 -23.39
CA PHE A 31 -18.38 -15.73 -22.07
C PHE A 31 -17.49 -16.37 -21.02
N ALA A 32 -16.52 -17.21 -21.40
CA ALA A 32 -15.52 -17.75 -20.48
C ALA A 32 -14.71 -16.64 -19.78
N VAL A 33 -14.51 -15.49 -20.44
CA VAL A 33 -13.78 -14.34 -19.88
C VAL A 33 -14.73 -13.31 -19.26
N VAL A 34 -15.85 -13.03 -19.93
CA VAL A 34 -16.76 -11.95 -19.53
C VAL A 34 -17.59 -12.34 -18.30
N THR A 35 -17.93 -13.63 -18.12
CA THR A 35 -18.70 -14.10 -16.96
C THR A 35 -17.91 -13.96 -15.65
N PRO A 36 -16.66 -14.46 -15.53
CA PRO A 36 -15.88 -14.27 -14.31
C PRO A 36 -15.65 -12.80 -13.96
N LEU A 37 -15.39 -11.95 -14.96
CA LEU A 37 -15.20 -10.51 -14.73
C LEU A 37 -16.48 -9.83 -14.23
N THR A 38 -17.64 -10.25 -14.72
CA THR A 38 -18.93 -9.72 -14.27
C THR A 38 -19.24 -10.14 -12.84
N LEU A 39 -18.98 -11.41 -12.50
CA LEU A 39 -19.11 -11.91 -11.13
C LEU A 39 -18.15 -11.19 -10.17
N LEU A 40 -16.89 -11.00 -10.58
CA LEU A 40 -15.90 -10.25 -9.82
C LEU A 40 -16.34 -8.80 -9.61
N GLY A 41 -16.86 -8.14 -10.65
CA GLY A 41 -17.37 -6.78 -10.56
C GLY A 41 -18.56 -6.65 -9.60
N LEU A 42 -19.47 -7.61 -9.58
CA LEU A 42 -20.58 -7.66 -8.63
C LEU A 42 -20.11 -7.88 -7.19
N HIS A 43 -19.12 -8.75 -6.99
CA HIS A 43 -18.48 -8.96 -5.70
C HIS A 43 -17.79 -7.67 -5.20
N ASP A 44 -16.98 -7.03 -6.05
CA ASP A 44 -16.27 -5.79 -5.74
C ASP A 44 -17.21 -4.63 -5.39
N ALA A 45 -18.34 -4.55 -6.11
CA ALA A 45 -19.39 -3.55 -5.90
C ALA A 45 -20.19 -3.76 -4.61
N SER A 46 -20.34 -5.01 -4.16
CA SER A 46 -21.14 -5.36 -2.99
C SER A 46 -20.34 -5.34 -1.68
N GLN A 47 -19.03 -5.62 -1.75
CA GLN A 47 -18.19 -5.61 -0.56
C GLN A 47 -18.04 -4.20 0.05
N LYS A 48 -17.88 -4.14 1.38
CA LYS A 48 -17.81 -2.89 2.15
C LYS A 48 -16.41 -2.55 2.67
N LYS A 49 -15.43 -3.44 2.49
CA LYS A 49 -14.08 -3.34 3.09
C LYS A 49 -13.15 -2.41 2.31
N ARG A 50 -13.18 -2.43 0.98
CA ARG A 50 -12.27 -1.69 0.09
C ARG A 50 -13.06 -0.65 -0.72
N ALA A 51 -12.94 0.62 -0.35
CA ALA A 51 -13.68 1.71 -1.00
C ALA A 51 -13.35 1.86 -2.51
N VAL A 52 -12.08 1.64 -2.89
CA VAL A 52 -11.63 1.75 -4.29
C VAL A 52 -12.31 0.71 -5.17
N LEU A 53 -12.28 -0.58 -4.79
CA LEU A 53 -12.94 -1.66 -5.54
C LEU A 53 -14.45 -1.43 -5.67
N ARG A 54 -15.07 -0.84 -4.64
CA ARG A 54 -16.51 -0.55 -4.65
C ARG A 54 -16.91 0.58 -5.61
N ASN A 55 -16.00 1.52 -5.87
CA ASN A 55 -16.23 2.63 -6.79
C ASN A 55 -15.75 2.33 -8.21
N PHE A 56 -14.72 1.48 -8.35
CA PHE A 56 -14.16 1.04 -9.62
C PHE A 56 -14.02 -0.49 -9.63
N PRO A 57 -15.14 -1.25 -9.76
CA PRO A 57 -15.12 -2.71 -9.81
C PRO A 57 -14.23 -3.22 -10.96
N VAL A 58 -13.56 -4.37 -10.77
CA VAL A 58 -12.61 -4.97 -11.72
C VAL A 58 -11.35 -4.13 -11.93
N ILE A 59 -11.47 -2.89 -12.41
CA ILE A 59 -10.34 -2.01 -12.73
C ILE A 59 -9.56 -1.61 -11.47
N GLY A 60 -10.22 -1.48 -10.33
CA GLY A 60 -9.56 -1.14 -9.06
C GLY A 60 -8.53 -2.16 -8.59
N HIS A 61 -8.55 -3.40 -9.12
CA HIS A 61 -7.51 -4.41 -8.83
C HIS A 61 -6.15 -4.02 -9.37
N PHE A 62 -6.09 -3.28 -10.49
CA PHE A 62 -4.81 -2.80 -11.05
C PHE A 62 -4.06 -1.90 -10.07
N ARG A 63 -4.77 -1.09 -9.27
CA ARG A 63 -4.15 -0.28 -8.22
C ARG A 63 -3.38 -1.16 -7.24
N TYR A 64 -4.00 -2.24 -6.75
CA TYR A 64 -3.38 -3.13 -5.77
C TYR A 64 -2.28 -3.98 -6.40
N LEU A 65 -2.42 -4.36 -7.67
CA LEU A 65 -1.37 -5.02 -8.43
C LEU A 65 -0.13 -4.13 -8.54
N PHE A 66 -0.30 -2.86 -8.92
CA PHE A 66 0.82 -1.92 -8.99
C PHE A 66 1.37 -1.55 -7.62
N GLU A 67 0.53 -1.49 -6.59
CA GLU A 67 0.97 -1.31 -5.20
C GLU A 67 1.86 -2.47 -4.73
N ALA A 68 1.55 -3.70 -5.16
CA ALA A 68 2.34 -4.88 -4.87
C ALA A 68 3.66 -4.93 -5.65
N ILE A 69 3.69 -4.50 -6.91
CA ILE A 69 4.89 -4.48 -7.79
C ILE A 69 5.79 -3.25 -7.53
N ARG A 70 5.24 -2.23 -6.85
CA ARG A 70 5.94 -0.96 -6.62
C ARG A 70 7.30 -1.14 -5.92
N PRO A 71 7.44 -1.93 -4.83
CA PRO A 71 8.72 -2.08 -4.14
C PRO A 71 9.82 -2.60 -5.07
N GLU A 72 9.54 -3.63 -5.85
CA GLU A 72 10.49 -4.26 -6.76
C GLU A 72 10.88 -3.29 -7.86
N MET A 73 9.92 -2.58 -8.47
CA MET A 73 10.27 -1.59 -9.49
C MET A 73 11.13 -0.45 -8.93
N TYR A 74 10.79 0.06 -7.74
CA TYR A 74 11.57 1.12 -7.12
C TYR A 74 12.99 0.67 -6.78
N GLN A 75 13.14 -0.53 -6.24
CA GLN A 75 14.44 -1.09 -5.89
C GLN A 75 15.32 -1.29 -7.13
N TYR A 76 14.82 -1.88 -8.22
CA TYR A 76 15.69 -2.21 -9.36
C TYR A 76 15.86 -1.08 -10.39
N PHE A 77 14.90 -0.16 -10.52
CA PHE A 77 14.92 0.87 -11.58
C PHE A 77 15.12 2.31 -11.08
N ILE A 78 14.88 2.60 -9.80
CA ILE A 78 14.96 3.96 -9.27
C ILE A 78 16.04 4.09 -8.19
N GLU A 79 16.11 3.14 -7.26
CA GLU A 79 17.01 3.04 -6.10
C GLU A 79 17.47 4.37 -5.49
N SER A 80 16.64 4.86 -4.54
CA SER A 80 17.03 5.73 -3.44
C SER A 80 15.85 5.85 -2.47
N ASP A 81 15.89 5.11 -1.35
CA ASP A 81 14.89 5.22 -0.28
C ASP A 81 15.12 6.45 0.64
N THR A 82 16.31 7.04 0.52
CA THR A 82 16.75 8.26 1.19
C THR A 82 16.31 9.52 0.46
N ASP A 83 16.11 9.46 -0.87
CA ASP A 83 15.64 10.59 -1.66
C ASP A 83 14.14 10.85 -1.44
N GLY A 84 13.83 12.11 -1.11
CA GLY A 84 12.47 12.58 -0.95
C GLY A 84 12.36 13.65 0.12
N ALA A 85 12.01 14.88 -0.29
CA ALA A 85 11.69 15.97 0.63
C ALA A 85 10.17 16.05 0.86
N PRO A 86 9.69 16.41 2.07
CA PRO A 86 10.44 16.60 3.32
C PRO A 86 10.66 15.31 4.13
N ILE A 87 9.91 14.23 3.85
CA ILE A 87 10.06 12.93 4.51
C ILE A 87 10.29 11.86 3.46
N ASN A 88 11.45 11.22 3.53
CA ASN A 88 11.85 10.14 2.65
C ASN A 88 11.02 8.85 2.86
N ARG A 89 11.25 7.85 2.02
CA ARG A 89 10.46 6.60 2.07
C ARG A 89 10.81 5.75 3.29
N GLU A 90 12.08 5.72 3.67
CA GLU A 90 12.56 5.02 4.87
C GLU A 90 11.79 5.46 6.12
N ASN A 91 11.75 6.77 6.39
CA ASN A 91 11.09 7.35 7.56
C ASN A 91 9.57 7.08 7.57
N ARG A 92 8.90 7.22 6.42
CA ARG A 92 7.45 6.91 6.33
C ARG A 92 7.15 5.44 6.61
N SER A 93 7.99 4.54 6.12
CA SER A 93 7.82 3.10 6.30
C SER A 93 7.99 2.72 7.76
N LEU A 94 9.00 3.31 8.42
CA LEU A 94 9.23 3.15 9.86
C LEU A 94 8.04 3.64 10.69
N ILE A 95 7.51 4.84 10.40
CA ILE A 95 6.33 5.39 11.08
C ILE A 95 5.13 4.44 10.93
N TYR A 96 4.88 3.91 9.73
CA TYR A 96 3.76 3.01 9.49
C TYR A 96 3.91 1.65 10.17
N GLN A 97 5.12 1.08 10.21
CA GLN A 97 5.37 -0.18 10.91
C GLN A 97 5.11 -0.01 12.41
N ARG A 98 5.65 1.06 13.02
CA ARG A 98 5.43 1.39 14.43
C ARG A 98 3.96 1.63 14.76
N ALA A 99 3.26 2.41 13.94
CA ALA A 99 1.83 2.70 14.15
C ALA A 99 0.95 1.44 14.06
N LYS A 100 1.40 0.42 13.33
CA LYS A 100 0.69 -0.87 13.18
C LYS A 100 1.18 -1.95 14.16
N GLY A 101 2.16 -1.66 15.01
CA GLY A 101 2.79 -2.66 15.89
C GLY A 101 3.50 -3.77 15.13
N GLN A 102 3.99 -3.49 13.93
CA GLN A 102 4.77 -4.41 13.12
C GLN A 102 6.26 -4.30 13.47
N LEU A 103 7.05 -5.32 13.14
CA LEU A 103 8.50 -5.29 13.29
C LEU A 103 9.05 -4.07 12.54
N ASP A 104 9.75 -3.20 13.27
CA ASP A 104 10.33 -1.94 12.78
C ASP A 104 11.87 -2.01 12.69
N THR A 105 12.44 -3.21 12.89
CA THR A 105 13.88 -3.44 12.87
C THR A 105 14.36 -3.78 11.46
N LEU A 106 15.37 -3.05 11.00
CA LEU A 106 16.08 -3.29 9.74
C LEU A 106 17.44 -3.96 10.01
N PRO A 107 17.99 -4.74 9.05
CA PRO A 107 19.32 -5.31 9.17
C PRO A 107 20.40 -4.23 9.29
N PHE A 108 21.53 -4.57 9.91
CA PHE A 108 22.65 -3.64 10.15
C PHE A 108 23.14 -2.95 8.88
N GLY A 109 23.43 -1.64 8.99
CA GLY A 109 23.93 -0.79 7.90
C GLY A 109 23.20 0.55 7.87
N THR A 110 23.74 1.51 7.11
CA THR A 110 23.06 2.76 6.77
C THR A 110 23.02 2.92 5.26
N GLN A 111 21.87 3.33 4.73
CA GLN A 111 21.73 3.71 3.32
C GLN A 111 22.09 5.19 3.09
N TRP A 112 22.28 5.95 4.17
CA TRP A 112 22.64 7.37 4.12
C TRP A 112 24.10 7.57 3.72
N ASP A 113 24.35 8.59 2.91
CA ASP A 113 25.70 9.05 2.60
C ASP A 113 26.31 9.72 3.85
N VAL A 114 27.20 9.00 4.52
CA VAL A 114 27.87 9.45 5.75
C VAL A 114 28.86 10.58 5.51
N TYR A 115 29.21 10.86 4.26
CA TYR A 115 30.10 11.96 3.86
C TYR A 115 29.32 13.17 3.34
N ALA A 116 27.99 13.07 3.23
CA ALA A 116 27.16 14.17 2.76
C ALA A 116 27.24 15.37 3.72
N GLN A 117 27.19 16.57 3.15
CA GLN A 117 27.18 17.80 3.93
C GLN A 117 25.92 17.85 4.82
N GLY A 118 26.12 18.01 6.13
CA GLY A 118 25.04 18.04 7.12
C GLY A 118 24.69 16.66 7.69
N TYR A 119 25.35 15.58 7.27
CA TYR A 119 25.27 14.30 7.98
C TYR A 119 26.03 14.42 9.31
N GLU A 120 25.33 14.16 10.41
CA GLU A 120 25.90 14.17 11.76
C GLU A 120 25.83 12.78 12.38
N TRP A 121 26.91 12.38 13.04
CA TRP A 121 26.95 11.16 13.83
C TRP A 121 27.40 11.46 15.26
N ILE A 122 27.00 10.61 16.20
CA ILE A 122 27.44 10.70 17.60
C ILE A 122 28.19 9.42 17.91
N ASN A 123 29.45 9.56 18.29
CA ASN A 123 30.22 8.45 18.83
C ASN A 123 30.06 8.43 20.34
N HIS A 124 29.97 7.24 20.91
CA HIS A 124 30.03 7.10 22.35
C HIS A 124 31.40 7.56 22.85
N SER A 125 31.43 8.34 23.93
CA SER A 125 32.69 8.73 24.56
C SER A 125 33.42 7.47 25.02
N LEU A 126 34.67 7.29 24.57
CA LEU A 126 35.55 6.24 25.08
C LEU A 126 36.12 6.59 26.46
N LEU A 127 36.00 7.86 26.87
CA LEU A 127 36.37 8.30 28.21
C LEU A 127 35.23 7.97 29.17
N ALA A 128 35.48 7.00 30.06
CA ALA A 128 34.59 6.67 31.16
C ALA A 128 34.55 7.84 32.16
N HIS A 129 33.48 8.62 32.10
CA HIS A 129 33.21 9.65 33.10
C HIS A 129 32.48 9.02 34.28
N HIS A 130 32.98 9.23 35.50
CA HIS A 130 32.26 8.78 36.70
C HIS A 130 30.95 9.57 36.79
N GLY A 131 29.84 8.90 37.09
CA GLY A 131 28.52 9.54 37.14
C GLY A 131 28.53 10.80 38.01
N PRO A 132 27.70 11.81 37.68
CA PRO A 132 27.62 13.03 38.48
C PRO A 132 27.36 12.70 39.96
N SER A 133 27.97 13.45 40.87
CA SER A 133 27.80 13.27 42.32
C SER A 133 26.37 13.45 42.81
N THR A 134 25.52 14.03 41.97
CA THR A 134 24.10 14.30 42.21
C THR A 134 23.28 13.66 41.10
N GLU A 135 22.16 13.02 41.46
CA GLU A 135 21.24 12.44 40.49
C GLU A 135 20.69 13.54 39.56
N PRO A 136 20.86 13.43 38.23
CA PRO A 136 20.32 14.40 37.29
C PRO A 136 18.82 14.18 37.14
N ARG A 137 18.05 14.67 38.11
CA ARG A 137 16.58 14.72 38.04
C ARG A 137 16.16 16.12 37.63
N VAL A 138 15.32 16.20 36.60
CA VAL A 138 14.61 17.41 36.20
C VAL A 138 13.12 17.15 36.36
N LEU A 139 12.41 18.08 36.99
CA LEU A 139 10.96 18.08 37.04
C LEU A 139 10.44 18.48 35.66
N VAL A 140 9.68 17.60 35.00
CA VAL A 140 9.06 17.88 33.69
C VAL A 140 7.56 18.06 33.91
N GLY A 141 7.01 19.18 33.43
CA GLY A 141 5.58 19.47 33.52
C GLY A 141 5.17 20.44 34.64
N GLU A 142 6.09 21.26 35.16
CA GLU A 142 5.71 22.43 35.96
C GLU A 142 5.09 23.48 35.01
N GLY A 143 3.77 23.51 34.99
CA GLY A 143 2.99 24.18 33.96
C GLY A 143 3.12 25.70 33.91
N THR A 144 3.03 26.23 32.69
CA THR A 144 2.39 27.50 32.37
C THR A 144 1.29 27.21 31.37
#